data_AF-A0A925RK70-F1
#
_entry.id   AF-A0A925RK70-F1
#
_cell.length_a   1.000
_cell.length_b   1.000
_cell.length_c   1.000
_cell.angle_alpha   90.00
_cell.angle_beta   90.00
_cell.angle_gamma   90.00
#
_symmetry.space_group_name_H-M   'P 1'
#
loop_
_entity.id
_entity.type
_entity.pdbx_description
1 polymer ?
#
loop_
_entity_poly.entity_id
_entity_poly.type
_entity_poly.pdbx_seq_one_letter_code
_entity_poly.pdbx_strand_id
1 'polypeptide(L)'
;MAERATSAEALAEVTWFAEPASALGPLPAVFASPFDPGEPHPLARRAVDALIVDLRDRAGRAGLDDLEAPGGGKMFGVLVVAAGDGRIGYLRGFSGMLDGAWHVPGFVPPLYDVAAREAIWPAGQTQL
;
A
#
# COMPACT_ATOMS: atom_id res chain seq x y z
N MET A 1 8.05 12.42 20.04
CA MET A 1 7.78 13.50 19.08
C MET A 1 7.76 12.81 17.73
N ALA A 2 6.58 12.45 17.22
CA ALA A 2 6.45 11.55 16.07
C ALA A 2 6.90 12.28 14.80
N GLU A 3 7.93 11.75 14.15
CA GLU A 3 8.35 12.20 12.83
C GLU A 3 7.29 11.72 11.84
N ARG A 4 6.37 12.64 11.47
CA ARG A 4 5.41 12.36 10.39
C ARG A 4 6.24 12.19 9.13
N ALA A 5 6.03 11.07 8.43
CA ALA A 5 6.58 10.89 7.09
C ALA A 5 6.27 12.15 6.26
N THR A 6 7.33 12.79 5.80
CA THR A 6 7.22 14.03 5.03
C THR A 6 6.54 13.72 3.69
N SER A 7 5.91 14.72 3.08
CA SER A 7 5.36 14.55 1.73
C SER A 7 6.41 14.12 0.69
N ALA A 8 7.70 14.37 0.96
CA ALA A 8 8.81 13.92 0.14
C ALA A 8 9.12 12.42 0.28
N GLU A 9 9.04 11.86 1.49
CA GLU A 9 9.22 10.42 1.73
C GLU A 9 8.06 9.60 1.15
N ALA A 10 6.84 10.12 1.24
CA ALA A 10 5.67 9.48 0.62
C ALA A 10 5.79 9.42 -0.92
N LEU A 11 6.46 10.40 -1.54
CA LEU A 11 6.71 10.42 -2.99
C LEU A 11 7.79 9.41 -3.43
N ALA A 12 8.69 9.01 -2.54
CA ALA A 12 9.71 8.00 -2.83
C ALA A 12 9.11 6.60 -3.01
N GLU A 13 7.95 6.34 -2.38
CA GLU A 13 7.26 5.04 -2.44
C GLU A 13 6.21 4.95 -3.56
N VAL A 14 6.02 6.02 -4.34
CA VAL A 14 5.08 6.01 -5.47
C VAL A 14 5.65 5.17 -6.60
N THR A 15 4.87 4.18 -7.04
CA THR A 15 5.14 3.46 -8.28
C THR A 15 4.45 4.19 -9.43
N TRP A 16 5.22 4.67 -10.41
CA TRP A 16 4.68 5.44 -11.54
C TRP A 16 4.24 4.52 -12.68
N PHE A 17 3.11 4.84 -13.32
CA PHE A 17 2.78 4.23 -14.60
C PHE A 17 3.77 4.71 -15.67
N ALA A 18 4.14 3.82 -16.59
CA ALA A 18 5.09 4.15 -17.66
C ALA A 18 4.47 5.07 -18.72
N GLU A 19 3.17 4.94 -18.95
CA GLU A 19 2.44 5.73 -19.92
C GLU A 19 2.05 7.12 -19.37
N PRO A 20 1.99 8.14 -20.24
CA PRO A 20 1.49 9.44 -19.85
C PRO A 20 0.02 9.38 -19.45
N ALA A 21 -0.42 10.33 -18.61
CA ALA A 21 -1.81 10.42 -18.13
C ALA A 21 -2.85 10.38 -19.27
N SER A 22 -2.55 10.97 -20.42
CA SER A 22 -3.43 10.98 -21.59
C SER A 22 -3.70 9.59 -22.18
N ALA A 23 -2.78 8.64 -22.00
CA ALA A 23 -2.91 7.26 -22.47
C ALA A 23 -3.57 6.33 -21.44
N LEU A 24 -3.76 6.81 -20.20
CA LEU A 24 -4.35 6.04 -19.10
C LEU A 24 -5.89 6.11 -19.07
N GLY A 25 -6.49 6.88 -19.97
CA GLY A 25 -7.94 7.10 -20.01
C GLY A 25 -8.40 8.25 -19.09
N PRO A 26 -9.72 8.50 -19.02
CA PRO A 26 -10.25 9.58 -18.20
C PRO A 26 -9.99 9.33 -16.71
N LEU A 27 -9.51 10.36 -16.01
CA LEU A 27 -9.34 10.34 -14.56
C LEU A 27 -10.66 10.70 -13.88
N PRO A 28 -10.98 10.07 -12.72
CA PRO A 28 -12.18 10.43 -11.98
C PRO A 28 -12.04 11.84 -11.40
N ALA A 29 -13.09 12.65 -11.54
CA ALA A 29 -13.12 14.01 -10.98
C ALA A 29 -13.36 14.03 -9.46
N VAL A 30 -13.92 12.95 -8.92
CA VAL A 30 -14.21 12.77 -7.50
C VAL A 30 -13.60 11.48 -6.99
N PHE A 31 -13.16 11.49 -5.74
CA PHE A 31 -12.68 10.28 -5.10
C PHE A 31 -13.85 9.31 -4.89
N ALA A 32 -13.66 8.04 -5.26
CA ALA A 32 -14.70 7.02 -5.11
C ALA A 32 -14.99 6.76 -3.62
N SER A 33 -16.26 6.55 -3.28
CA SER A 33 -16.61 6.14 -1.91
C SER A 33 -16.24 4.67 -1.71
N PRO A 34 -15.63 4.30 -0.57
CA PRO A 34 -15.35 2.90 -0.26
C PRO A 34 -16.63 2.07 -0.04
N PHE A 35 -17.80 2.72 0.05
CA PHE A 35 -19.10 2.07 0.23
C PHE A 35 -19.90 1.97 -1.07
N ASP A 36 -19.35 2.42 -2.21
CA ASP A 36 -20.01 2.28 -3.49
C ASP A 36 -19.95 0.81 -3.95
N PRO A 37 -21.07 0.19 -4.35
CA PRO A 37 -21.10 -1.21 -4.79
C PRO A 37 -20.56 -1.43 -6.22
N GLY A 38 -20.10 -0.36 -6.88
CA GLY A 38 -19.60 -0.39 -8.25
C GLY A 38 -18.20 -1.03 -8.36
N GLU A 39 -17.80 -1.33 -9.59
CA GLU A 39 -16.44 -1.82 -9.83
C GLU A 39 -15.39 -0.72 -9.55
N PRO A 40 -14.20 -1.09 -9.05
CA PRO A 40 -13.09 -0.16 -8.93
C PRO A 40 -12.74 0.46 -10.29
N HIS A 41 -12.27 1.71 -10.27
CA HIS A 41 -11.80 2.39 -11.46
C HIS A 41 -10.73 1.55 -12.21
N PRO A 42 -10.71 1.52 -13.56
CA PRO A 42 -9.76 0.69 -14.32
C PRO A 42 -8.29 0.89 -13.95
N LEU A 43 -7.89 2.11 -13.58
CA LEU A 43 -6.53 2.39 -13.08
C LEU A 43 -6.24 1.75 -11.73
N ALA A 44 -7.22 1.68 -10.83
CA ALA A 44 -7.05 0.97 -9.57
C ALA A 44 -6.90 -0.53 -9.81
N ARG A 45 -7.71 -1.12 -10.71
CA ARG A 45 -7.56 -2.53 -11.13
C ARG A 45 -6.16 -2.79 -11.69
N ARG A 46 -5.71 -1.94 -12.62
CA ARG A 46 -4.38 -2.06 -13.22
C ARG A 46 -3.24 -1.97 -12.19
N ALA A 47 -3.34 -1.07 -11.22
CA ALA A 47 -2.38 -0.97 -10.12
C ALA A 47 -2.37 -2.24 -9.24
N VAL A 48 -3.54 -2.81 -8.94
CA VAL A 48 -3.65 -4.08 -8.21
C VAL A 48 -3.01 -5.22 -9.00
N ASP A 49 -3.28 -5.33 -10.30
CA ASP A 49 -2.72 -6.41 -11.12
C ASP A 49 -1.19 -6.34 -11.16
N ALA A 50 -0.63 -5.13 -11.28
CA ALA A 50 0.82 -4.91 -11.20
C ALA A 50 1.39 -5.27 -9.82
N LEU A 51 0.68 -4.94 -8.73
CA LEU A 51 1.06 -5.33 -7.37
C LEU A 51 1.05 -6.86 -7.20
N ILE A 52 0.05 -7.56 -7.73
CA ILE A 52 -0.01 -9.03 -7.66
C ILE A 52 1.19 -9.66 -8.36
N VAL A 53 1.60 -9.14 -9.53
CA VAL A 53 2.79 -9.62 -10.23
C VAL A 53 4.06 -9.38 -9.41
N ASP A 54 4.24 -8.19 -8.83
CA ASP A 54 5.38 -7.88 -7.95
C ASP A 54 5.41 -8.77 -6.70
N LEU A 55 4.27 -8.98 -6.04
CA LEU A 55 4.17 -9.87 -4.88
C LEU A 55 4.56 -11.30 -5.23
N ARG A 56 4.16 -11.81 -6.40
CA ARG A 56 4.52 -13.16 -6.87
C ARG A 56 5.98 -13.30 -7.25
N ASP A 57 6.63 -12.25 -7.77
CA ASP A 57 8.09 -12.29 -8.03
C ASP A 57 8.89 -12.26 -6.72
N ARG A 58 8.38 -11.56 -5.70
CA ARG A 58 8.97 -11.51 -4.35
C ARG A 58 8.74 -12.79 -3.56
N ALA A 59 7.59 -13.44 -3.71
CA ALA A 59 7.32 -14.78 -3.19
C ALA A 59 8.26 -15.77 -3.92
N GLY A 60 9.23 -16.30 -3.19
CA GLY A 60 10.36 -17.09 -3.72
C GLY A 60 11.72 -16.41 -3.57
N ARG A 61 11.78 -15.14 -3.16
CA ARG A 61 13.03 -14.39 -2.96
C ARG A 61 13.10 -13.61 -1.64
N ALA A 62 11.96 -13.26 -1.03
CA ALA A 62 11.88 -12.25 0.01
C ALA A 62 10.82 -12.50 1.09
N GLY A 63 10.70 -13.74 1.61
CA GLY A 63 9.92 -14.00 2.83
C GLY A 63 8.40 -13.83 2.68
N LEU A 64 7.87 -13.90 1.45
CA LEU A 64 6.43 -13.79 1.16
C LEU A 64 5.80 -15.14 0.79
N ASP A 65 6.51 -16.23 1.03
CA ASP A 65 6.13 -17.58 0.58
C ASP A 65 4.84 -18.06 1.26
N ASP A 66 4.57 -17.56 2.47
CA ASP A 66 3.40 -17.91 3.26
C ASP A 66 2.13 -17.18 2.84
N LEU A 67 2.19 -16.19 1.92
CA LEU A 67 0.99 -15.45 1.50
C LEU A 67 -0.12 -16.36 0.92
N GLU A 68 0.28 -17.47 0.29
CA GLU A 68 -0.61 -18.46 -0.30
C GLU A 68 -0.85 -19.66 0.65
N ALA A 69 -0.19 -19.70 1.82
CA ALA A 69 -0.34 -20.76 2.80
C ALA A 69 -1.61 -20.57 3.66
N PRO A 70 -2.20 -21.66 4.21
CA PRO A 70 -3.34 -21.56 5.11
C PRO A 70 -3.05 -20.65 6.31
N GLY A 71 -3.81 -19.56 6.45
CA GLY A 71 -3.63 -18.57 7.52
C GLY A 71 -2.55 -17.51 7.28
N GLY A 72 -1.81 -17.57 6.18
CA GLY A 72 -0.81 -16.56 5.81
C GLY A 72 -1.32 -15.45 4.89
N GLY A 73 -2.61 -15.51 4.50
CA GLY A 73 -3.26 -14.49 3.68
C GLY A 73 -3.19 -13.08 4.28
N LYS A 74 -3.02 -12.08 3.40
CA LYS A 74 -2.82 -10.68 3.78
C LYS A 74 -3.71 -9.77 2.95
N MET A 75 -4.24 -8.70 3.55
CA MET A 75 -4.91 -7.65 2.79
C MET A 75 -3.89 -6.64 2.27
N PHE A 76 -3.89 -6.45 0.95
CA PHE A 76 -3.13 -5.43 0.26
C PHE A 76 -4.07 -4.41 -0.38
N GLY A 77 -3.61 -3.17 -0.50
CA GLY A 77 -4.37 -2.09 -1.12
C GLY A 77 -3.46 -1.20 -1.97
N VAL A 78 -4.08 -0.52 -2.93
CA VAL A 78 -3.43 0.51 -3.73
C VAL A 78 -4.23 1.81 -3.67
N LEU A 79 -3.52 2.93 -3.77
CA LEU A 79 -4.12 4.25 -3.94
C LEU A 79 -3.50 4.90 -5.18
N VAL A 80 -4.30 5.08 -6.22
CA VAL A 80 -3.87 5.82 -7.42
C VAL A 80 -3.74 7.29 -7.07
N VAL A 81 -2.62 7.90 -7.43
CA VAL A 81 -2.26 9.29 -7.11
C VAL A 81 -1.85 10.04 -8.36
N ALA A 82 -2.13 11.34 -8.38
CA ALA A 82 -1.64 12.28 -9.38
C ALA A 82 -0.65 13.24 -8.72
N ALA A 83 0.53 13.40 -9.32
CA ALA A 83 1.51 14.40 -8.91
C ALA A 83 1.15 15.78 -9.49
N GLY A 84 1.72 16.84 -8.89
CA GLY A 84 1.54 18.21 -9.38
C GLY A 84 2.09 18.47 -10.78
N ASP A 85 2.98 17.60 -11.28
CA ASP A 85 3.50 17.61 -12.65
C ASP A 85 2.63 16.82 -13.65
N GLY A 86 1.49 16.28 -13.19
CA GLY A 86 0.55 15.51 -14.02
C GLY A 86 0.90 14.04 -14.20
N ARG A 87 2.00 13.53 -13.61
CA ARG A 87 2.28 12.09 -13.62
C ARG A 87 1.27 11.34 -12.76
N ILE A 88 0.91 10.14 -13.22
CA ILE A 88 0.01 9.24 -12.49
C ILE A 88 0.81 8.05 -11.98
N GLY A 89 0.60 7.71 -10.72
CA GLY A 89 1.21 6.56 -10.09
C GLY A 89 0.25 5.95 -9.07
N TYR A 90 0.78 5.06 -8.25
CA TYR A 90 0.04 4.48 -7.15
C TYR A 90 0.94 4.18 -5.97
N LEU A 91 0.37 4.32 -4.78
CA LEU A 91 0.92 3.85 -3.52
C LEU A 91 0.46 2.42 -3.27
N ARG A 92 1.28 1.63 -2.57
CA ARG A 92 0.99 0.25 -2.17
C ARG A 92 1.00 0.16 -0.65
N GLY A 93 0.02 -0.52 -0.06
CA GLY A 93 -0.04 -0.74 1.39
C GLY A 93 -0.52 -2.14 1.75
N PHE A 94 -0.34 -2.52 3.02
CA PHE A 94 -0.78 -3.80 3.57
C PHE A 94 -1.29 -3.69 5.01
N SER A 95 -2.07 -4.66 5.46
CA SER A 95 -2.69 -4.66 6.79
C SER A 95 -1.79 -5.23 7.90
N GLY A 96 -1.29 -4.42 8.83
CA GLY A 96 -0.46 -4.94 9.93
C GLY A 96 1.01 -5.12 9.53
N MET A 97 1.62 -6.28 9.83
CA MET A 97 3.01 -6.59 9.47
C MET A 97 3.08 -7.53 8.27
N LEU A 98 4.09 -7.39 7.43
CA LEU A 98 4.41 -8.33 6.35
C LEU A 98 5.72 -9.03 6.71
N ASP A 99 5.69 -10.36 6.85
CA ASP A 99 6.83 -11.16 7.33
C ASP A 99 7.46 -10.59 8.63
N GLY A 100 6.60 -10.22 9.59
CA GLY A 100 7.04 -9.60 10.86
C GLY A 100 7.57 -8.17 10.75
N ALA A 101 7.64 -7.58 9.54
CA ALA A 101 8.13 -6.22 9.33
C ALA A 101 6.99 -5.20 9.18
N TRP A 102 7.21 -4.02 9.79
CA TRP A 102 6.35 -2.83 9.62
C TRP A 102 6.72 -1.99 8.40
N HIS A 103 8.00 -1.98 8.04
CA HIS A 103 8.56 -1.23 6.92
C HIS A 103 9.04 -2.21 5.86
N VAL A 104 8.50 -2.12 4.66
CA VAL A 104 8.88 -2.98 3.53
C VAL A 104 9.14 -2.10 2.32
N PRO A 105 10.31 -2.21 1.66
CA PRO A 105 10.62 -1.38 0.50
C PRO A 105 9.56 -1.44 -0.60
N GLY A 106 9.13 -0.28 -1.06
CA GLY A 106 8.08 -0.13 -2.07
C GLY A 106 6.66 0.01 -1.50
N PHE A 107 6.47 -0.11 -0.18
CA PHE A 107 5.19 0.08 0.48
C PHE A 107 5.20 1.34 1.35
N VAL A 108 4.04 1.96 1.49
CA VAL A 108 3.88 3.12 2.37
C VAL A 108 4.24 2.78 3.82
N PRO A 109 4.80 3.72 4.58
CA PRO A 109 5.12 3.50 5.99
C PRO A 109 3.85 3.32 6.84
N PRO A 110 3.98 2.79 8.07
CA PRO A 110 2.89 2.72 9.03
C PRO A 110 2.29 4.10 9.30
N LEU A 111 0.97 4.16 9.49
CA LEU A 111 0.25 5.40 9.81
C LEU A 111 0.46 5.89 11.26
N TYR A 112 1.14 5.10 12.09
CA TYR A 112 1.33 5.37 13.51
C TYR A 112 2.77 5.08 13.93
N ASP A 113 3.15 5.61 15.10
CA ASP A 113 4.47 5.40 15.69
C ASP A 113 4.58 3.98 16.27
N VAL A 114 5.37 3.13 15.60
CA VAL A 114 5.59 1.73 15.99
C VAL A 114 6.22 1.63 17.37
N ALA A 115 7.17 2.51 17.71
CA ALA A 115 7.83 2.47 19.02
C ALA A 115 6.85 2.85 20.14
N ALA A 116 6.01 3.85 19.91
CA ALA A 116 4.94 4.21 20.85
C ALA A 116 3.93 3.07 21.02
N ARG A 117 3.58 2.34 19.94
CA ARG A 117 2.72 1.15 20.02
C ARG A 117 3.35 0.07 20.90
N GLU A 118 4.60 -0.30 20.64
CA GLU A 118 5.31 -1.37 21.37
C GLU A 118 5.46 -1.05 22.87
N ALA A 119 5.55 0.24 23.24
CA ALA A 119 5.60 0.64 24.63
C ALA A 119 4.28 0.42 25.40
N ILE A 120 3.13 0.42 24.70
CA ILE A 120 1.79 0.39 25.32
C ILE A 120 1.12 -0.99 25.15
N TRP A 121 1.37 -1.67 24.02
CA TRP A 121 0.65 -2.87 23.62
C TRP A 121 0.79 -4.07 24.60
N PRO A 122 1.97 -4.42 25.11
CA PRO A 122 2.12 -5.56 26.03
C PRO A 122 1.33 -5.41 27.33
N ALA A 123 1.29 -4.18 27.87
CA ALA A 123 0.53 -3.87 29.08
C ALA A 123 -0.98 -4.06 28.85
N GLY A 124 -1.49 -3.64 27.69
CA GLY A 124 -2.89 -3.84 27.31
C GLY A 124 -3.26 -5.31 27.12
N GLN A 125 -2.37 -6.13 26.54
CA GLN A 125 -2.62 -7.57 26.35
C GLN A 125 -2.74 -8.36 27.65
N THR A 126 -2.06 -7.91 28.72
CA THR A 126 -2.08 -8.59 30.02
C THR A 126 -3.38 -8.34 30.80
N GLN A 127 -4.24 -7.44 30.30
CA GLN A 127 -5.53 -7.07 30.91
C GLN A 127 -6.74 -7.76 30.24
N LEU A 128 -6.50 -8.60 29.22
CA LEU A 128 -7.50 -9.38 28.50
C LEU A 128 -7.44 -10.85 28.94
#